data_AF-A0A674A6Z1-F1
#
_entry.id   AF-A0A674A6Z1-F1
#
_cell.length_a   1.000
_cell.length_b   1.000
_cell.length_c   1.000
_cell.angle_alpha   90.00
_cell.angle_beta   90.00
_cell.angle_gamma   90.00
#
_symmetry.space_group_name_H-M   'P 1'
#
loop_
_entity.id
_entity.type
_entity.pdbx_description
1 polymer ?
#
loop_
_entity_poly.entity_id
_entity_poly.type
_entity_poly.pdbx_seq_one_letter_code
_entity_poly.pdbx_strand_id
1 'polypeptide(L)'
;MYRTWLQFLALLGGFAVPGMLRVGGMEVFMSNEVEAVNGTEVRLKCIFKSKHPVSLSSVTVSWNFRPLGQGAEESVFYYQETAYPPTEGRFKGHAVWSGDILRQDASISLQDVPFTFNGTYTCQVRNLPDVHGINGEVTLRVVHKVSVSEIGMLAVAIGAAIAIVLVVLCVFVVFKYRKLNRHANTDLELQGWELQERELNARVLEESELNATILEESKLNAMVLEESELNAMVLEESELNATVLEESELNATVLEESKLNDTVLEESKLNATVLEKSKLNDTVLEESKLNATVLEESKLNATVLEKSKLNAMVLEESKLNATVLEESKLNATVLEESELNAMVLEESKLNATVLEESKLNATVLEKSKLNATVLEESKLNATVLEKSKLNATVLEESKLNAREKKEWKDLTVC
;
A
#
# COMPACT_ATOMS: atom_id res chain seq x y z
N MET A 1 59.14 92.06 -26.20
CA MET A 1 58.26 92.80 -25.26
C MET A 1 57.26 91.81 -24.67
N TYR A 2 57.52 90.91 -23.73
CA TYR A 2 58.42 90.90 -22.56
C TYR A 2 58.23 92.09 -21.61
N ARG A 3 57.01 92.26 -21.11
CA ARG A 3 56.73 92.74 -19.75
C ARG A 3 55.25 92.51 -19.46
N THR A 4 54.98 92.08 -18.24
CA THR A 4 53.69 92.06 -17.53
C THR A 4 52.64 90.97 -17.81
N TRP A 5 52.94 89.91 -18.58
CA TRP A 5 52.18 88.64 -18.47
C TRP A 5 52.35 87.93 -17.09
N LEU A 6 53.26 88.42 -16.25
CA LEU A 6 53.48 87.92 -14.88
C LEU A 6 52.56 88.54 -13.80
N GLN A 7 51.75 89.57 -14.13
CA GLN A 7 50.91 90.23 -13.11
C GLN A 7 49.45 89.75 -13.07
N PHE A 8 48.97 89.01 -14.07
CA PHE A 8 47.63 88.41 -14.03
C PHE A 8 47.59 87.00 -13.39
N LEU A 9 48.76 86.38 -13.19
CA LEU A 9 48.85 85.05 -12.56
C LEU A 9 48.81 85.10 -11.01
N ALA A 10 48.71 86.29 -10.42
CA ALA A 10 48.64 86.49 -8.97
C ALA A 10 47.23 86.92 -8.48
N LEU A 11 46.17 86.63 -9.25
CA LEU A 11 44.78 87.00 -8.91
C LEU A 11 43.84 85.81 -8.64
N LEU A 12 44.38 84.59 -8.50
CA LEU A 12 43.59 83.39 -8.17
C LEU A 12 44.13 82.62 -6.96
N GLY A 13 44.92 83.29 -6.12
CA GLY A 13 45.37 82.77 -4.83
C GLY A 13 44.59 83.40 -3.69
N GLY A 14 43.37 82.92 -3.43
CA GLY A 14 42.65 83.29 -2.21
C GLY A 14 41.16 83.38 -2.36
N PHE A 15 40.48 82.23 -2.35
CA PHE A 15 39.33 81.97 -1.48
C PHE A 15 39.22 80.46 -1.36
N ALA A 16 39.83 79.91 -0.31
CA ALA A 16 39.46 78.60 0.19
C ALA A 16 38.00 78.71 0.64
N VAL A 17 37.08 78.07 -0.09
CA VAL A 17 35.78 77.75 0.47
C VAL A 17 35.99 76.56 1.40
N PRO A 18 35.78 76.69 2.72
CA PRO A 18 35.84 75.58 3.63
C PRO A 18 34.58 74.73 3.47
N GLY A 19 34.77 73.41 3.43
CA GLY A 19 33.78 72.43 3.87
C GLY A 19 32.50 72.32 3.05
N MET A 20 32.52 71.50 1.99
CA MET A 20 31.41 70.57 1.81
C MET A 20 31.78 69.27 2.55
N LEU A 21 31.51 69.24 3.85
CA LEU A 21 31.35 67.97 4.57
C LEU A 21 30.22 67.23 3.86
N ARG A 22 30.56 66.15 3.15
CA ARG A 22 29.57 65.19 2.69
C ARG A 22 28.84 64.69 3.92
N VAL A 23 27.60 65.13 4.12
CA VAL A 23 26.75 64.62 5.19
C VAL A 23 26.55 63.13 4.90
N GLY A 24 27.16 62.29 5.71
CA GLY A 24 26.86 60.86 5.71
C GLY A 24 25.44 60.66 6.25
N GLY A 25 24.75 59.68 5.69
CA GLY A 25 23.37 59.35 6.05
C GLY A 25 23.38 58.08 6.89
N MET A 26 22.76 58.13 8.06
CA MET A 26 22.47 56.97 8.91
C MET A 26 21.18 56.29 8.43
N GLU A 27 21.23 54.99 8.19
CA GLU A 27 20.04 54.19 7.83
C GLU A 27 19.62 53.34 9.03
N VAL A 28 18.33 53.38 9.40
CA VAL A 28 17.75 52.59 10.49
C VAL A 28 16.68 51.65 9.92
N PHE A 29 16.80 50.36 10.22
CA PHE A 29 15.93 49.27 9.76
C PHE A 29 15.14 48.72 10.93
N MET A 30 13.81 48.83 10.85
CA MET A 30 12.87 48.28 11.83
C MET A 30 11.68 47.64 11.12
N SER A 31 10.96 46.77 11.83
CA SER A 31 9.67 46.25 11.36
C SER A 31 8.58 47.30 11.49
N ASN A 32 7.59 47.27 10.59
CA ASN A 32 6.46 48.21 10.64
C ASN A 32 5.54 47.96 11.85
N GLU A 33 5.34 46.69 12.20
CA GLU A 33 4.39 46.26 13.23
C GLU A 33 4.90 45.00 13.95
N VAL A 34 4.65 44.93 15.26
CA VAL A 34 5.00 43.78 16.11
C VAL A 34 3.82 43.50 17.05
N GLU A 35 3.46 42.23 17.19
CA GLU A 35 2.43 41.79 18.14
C GLU A 35 3.07 41.13 19.37
N ALA A 36 2.54 41.45 20.54
CA ALA A 36 2.94 40.87 21.83
C ALA A 36 1.70 40.40 22.59
N VAL A 37 1.81 39.30 23.35
CA VAL A 37 0.73 38.86 24.23
C VAL A 37 0.84 39.61 25.57
N ASN A 38 -0.29 39.98 26.17
CA ASN A 38 -0.30 40.66 27.46
C ASN A 38 0.46 39.84 28.53
N GLY A 39 1.45 40.46 29.17
CA GLY A 39 2.31 39.84 30.18
C GLY A 39 3.44 38.97 29.64
N THR A 40 3.74 39.02 28.33
CA THR A 40 4.94 38.37 27.75
C THR A 40 6.04 39.37 27.42
N GLU A 41 7.25 38.88 27.13
CA GLU A 41 8.35 39.69 26.63
C GLU A 41 8.29 39.86 25.11
N VAL A 42 8.64 41.06 24.61
CA VAL A 42 8.75 41.35 23.18
C VAL A 42 10.02 42.15 22.89
N ARG A 43 10.72 41.79 21.81
CA ARG A 43 11.93 42.50 21.35
C ARG A 43 11.61 43.47 20.23
N LEU A 44 11.86 44.75 20.45
CA LEU A 44 11.77 45.81 19.44
C LEU A 44 13.11 45.92 18.71
N LYS A 45 13.15 45.41 17.47
CA LYS A 45 14.38 45.32 16.70
C LYS A 45 14.70 46.64 16.00
N CYS A 46 15.88 47.20 16.29
CA CYS A 46 16.42 48.39 15.62
C CYS A 46 17.84 48.13 15.14
N ILE A 47 18.02 47.93 13.83
CA ILE A 47 19.33 47.72 13.22
C ILE A 47 19.72 49.00 12.49
N PHE A 48 20.93 49.50 12.70
CA PHE A 48 21.40 50.69 12.00
C PHE A 48 22.57 50.38 11.08
N LYS A 49 22.85 51.26 10.12
CA LYS A 49 24.06 51.25 9.30
C LYS A 49 24.65 52.64 9.25
N SER A 50 25.90 52.77 9.72
CA SER A 50 26.66 54.02 9.66
C SER A 50 27.80 53.89 8.65
N LYS A 51 28.12 55.00 7.97
CA LYS A 51 29.25 55.08 7.04
C LYS A 51 30.57 55.35 7.77
N HIS A 52 30.50 55.78 9.03
CA HIS A 52 31.63 56.02 9.90
C HIS A 52 31.88 54.85 10.85
N PRO A 53 33.14 54.63 11.29
CA PRO A 53 33.45 53.57 12.23
C PRO A 53 32.60 53.71 13.50
N VAL A 54 32.01 52.60 13.92
CA VAL A 54 31.13 52.53 15.08
C VAL A 54 31.94 52.11 16.31
N SER A 55 31.82 52.88 17.38
CA SER A 55 32.40 52.60 18.68
C SER A 55 31.36 52.80 19.78
N LEU A 56 31.60 52.24 20.97
CA LEU A 56 30.64 52.34 22.09
C LEU A 56 30.41 53.78 22.55
N SER A 57 31.41 54.67 22.41
CA SER A 57 31.33 56.08 22.82
C SER A 57 30.91 57.04 21.72
N SER A 58 31.00 56.63 20.46
CA SER A 58 30.57 57.48 19.34
C SER A 58 29.08 57.39 19.05
N VAL A 59 28.43 56.30 19.47
CA VAL A 59 27.00 56.04 19.22
C VAL A 59 26.13 56.45 20.41
N THR A 60 25.08 57.18 20.11
CA THR A 60 23.97 57.47 21.03
C THR A 60 22.68 56.90 20.45
N VAL A 61 21.89 56.22 21.29
CA VAL A 61 20.57 55.69 20.92
C VAL A 61 19.51 56.26 21.84
N SER A 62 18.44 56.78 21.27
CA SER A 62 17.24 57.20 21.98
C SER A 62 16.04 56.41 21.48
N TRP A 63 15.35 55.74 22.40
CA TRP A 63 14.06 55.14 22.15
C TRP A 63 12.96 55.99 22.78
N ASN A 64 11.99 56.36 21.97
CA ASN A 64 10.83 57.14 22.39
C ASN A 64 9.54 56.39 22.06
N PHE A 65 8.47 56.70 22.79
CA PHE A 65 7.16 56.09 22.64
C PHE A 65 6.09 57.16 22.43
N ARG A 66 5.18 56.88 21.50
CA ARG A 66 3.98 57.67 21.24
C ARG A 66 2.74 56.77 21.33
N PRO A 67 1.76 57.07 22.19
CA PRO A 67 0.55 56.25 22.31
C PRO A 67 -0.33 56.33 21.06
N LEU A 68 -1.19 55.32 20.85
CA LEU A 68 -2.21 55.27 19.78
C LEU A 68 -3.32 56.31 20.04
N GLY A 69 -3.04 57.61 19.87
CA GLY A 69 -3.99 58.70 20.11
C GLY A 69 -3.32 60.08 20.28
N GLN A 70 -3.99 61.00 20.99
CA GLN A 70 -3.38 62.24 21.45
C GLN A 70 -2.59 61.97 22.75
N GLY A 71 -1.27 62.02 22.66
CA GLY A 71 -0.37 61.94 23.81
C GLY A 71 0.99 62.53 23.46
N ALA A 72 1.69 63.00 24.49
CA ALA A 72 3.07 63.46 24.34
C ALA A 72 4.00 62.27 24.10
N GLU A 73 5.14 62.54 23.47
CA GLU A 73 6.22 61.56 23.31
C GLU A 73 6.89 61.31 24.67
N GLU A 74 7.04 60.04 25.06
CA GLU A 74 7.67 59.60 26.31
C GLU A 74 9.01 58.92 26.01
N SER A 75 10.04 59.12 26.85
CA SER A 75 11.31 58.40 26.69
C SER A 75 11.19 56.96 27.23
N VAL A 76 11.65 55.99 26.44
CA VAL A 76 11.59 54.55 26.77
C VAL A 76 12.95 54.06 27.24
N PHE A 77 14.02 54.43 26.53
CA PHE A 77 15.36 53.96 26.81
C PHE A 77 16.40 54.88 26.20
N TYR A 78 17.55 55.04 26.85
CA TYR A 78 18.67 55.82 26.33
C TYR A 78 19.97 55.03 26.44
N TYR A 79 20.84 55.16 25.45
CA TYR A 79 22.17 54.57 25.44
C TYR A 79 23.20 55.61 25.06
N GLN A 80 24.26 55.73 25.86
CA GLN A 80 25.45 56.51 25.56
C GLN A 80 26.63 55.94 26.35
N GLU A 81 27.56 55.26 25.68
CA GLU A 81 28.64 54.44 26.29
C GLU A 81 28.16 53.23 27.10
N THR A 82 27.08 53.40 27.86
CA THR A 82 26.39 52.41 28.67
C THR A 82 24.88 52.55 28.50
N ALA A 83 24.14 51.51 28.88
CA ALA A 83 22.69 51.47 28.80
C ALA A 83 22.07 52.18 30.02
N TYR A 84 21.19 53.14 29.78
CA TYR A 84 20.44 53.87 30.80
C TYR A 84 18.96 53.44 30.76
N PRO A 85 18.57 52.45 31.59
CA PRO A 85 17.17 52.05 31.69
C PRO A 85 16.32 53.15 32.33
N PRO A 86 15.01 53.19 32.03
CA PRO A 86 14.11 54.18 32.61
C PRO A 86 14.00 53.98 34.13
N THR A 87 14.25 55.05 34.88
CA THR A 87 14.18 55.05 36.36
C THR A 87 12.79 55.40 36.90
N GLU A 88 11.95 56.01 36.06
CA GLU A 88 10.60 56.48 36.35
C GLU A 88 9.67 56.26 35.15
N GLY A 89 8.38 56.48 35.35
CA GLY A 89 7.38 56.30 34.30
C GLY A 89 7.01 54.83 34.03
N ARG A 90 6.24 54.62 32.97
CA ARG A 90 5.58 53.35 32.64
C ARG A 90 6.53 52.23 32.18
N PHE A 91 7.72 52.57 31.72
CA PHE A 91 8.70 51.61 31.20
C PHE A 91 9.69 51.14 32.27
N LYS A 92 9.62 51.71 33.49
CA LYS A 92 10.49 51.35 34.62
C LYS A 92 10.38 49.86 34.93
N GLY A 93 11.52 49.16 34.88
CA GLY A 93 11.59 47.71 35.15
C GLY A 93 11.07 46.82 34.02
N HIS A 94 10.54 47.41 32.93
CA HIS A 94 10.02 46.67 31.78
C HIS A 94 10.95 46.79 30.56
N ALA A 95 11.58 47.95 30.32
CA ALA A 95 12.47 48.13 29.18
C ALA A 95 13.92 47.78 29.51
N VAL A 96 14.51 46.87 28.73
CA VAL A 96 15.87 46.35 28.92
C VAL A 96 16.65 46.43 27.60
N TRP A 97 17.94 46.74 27.69
CA TRP A 97 18.83 46.73 26.52
C TRP A 97 19.04 45.30 26.01
N SER A 98 18.85 45.08 24.70
CA SER A 98 19.01 43.76 24.07
C SER A 98 19.84 43.79 22.78
N GLY A 99 20.43 44.94 22.47
CA GLY A 99 21.24 45.18 21.28
C GLY A 99 22.75 45.00 21.51
N ASP A 100 23.51 45.12 20.43
CA ASP A 100 24.97 45.14 20.43
C ASP A 100 25.44 46.23 19.45
N ILE A 101 25.91 47.35 20.01
CA ILE A 101 26.33 48.53 19.24
C ILE A 101 27.44 48.19 18.24
N LEU A 102 28.38 47.30 18.59
CA LEU A 102 29.47 46.91 17.71
C LEU A 102 28.97 46.10 16.51
N ARG A 103 27.84 45.41 16.66
CA ARG A 103 27.12 44.72 15.58
C ARG A 103 26.06 45.58 14.91
N GLN A 104 26.04 46.88 15.21
CA GLN A 104 25.08 47.85 14.69
C GLN A 104 23.61 47.50 15.04
N ASP A 105 23.42 46.92 16.22
CA ASP A 105 22.12 46.54 16.76
C ASP A 105 21.80 47.41 17.99
N ALA A 106 20.75 48.21 17.87
CA ALA A 106 20.26 49.14 18.89
C ALA A 106 18.92 48.69 19.52
N SER A 107 18.62 47.39 19.48
CA SER A 107 17.35 46.82 19.92
C SER A 107 17.13 46.86 21.45
N ILE A 108 15.87 47.03 21.85
CA ILE A 108 15.43 46.89 23.25
C ILE A 108 14.41 45.76 23.38
N SER A 109 14.30 45.18 24.57
CA SER A 109 13.26 44.21 24.92
C SER A 109 12.36 44.79 26.00
N LEU A 110 11.04 44.66 25.82
CA LEU A 110 10.03 45.05 26.78
C LEU A 110 9.50 43.79 27.48
N GLN A 111 9.61 43.73 28.79
CA GLN A 111 9.20 42.62 29.65
C GLN A 111 7.84 42.90 30.29
N ASP A 112 7.09 41.84 30.60
CA ASP A 112 5.77 41.90 31.24
C ASP A 112 4.83 42.93 30.58
N VAL A 113 4.72 42.89 29.26
CA VAL A 113 4.09 43.94 28.44
C VAL A 113 2.60 44.08 28.73
N PRO A 114 2.13 45.20 29.33
CA PRO A 114 0.70 45.44 29.54
C PRO A 114 0.05 46.03 28.28
N PHE A 115 -1.28 45.96 28.16
CA PHE A 115 -2.04 46.59 27.06
C PHE A 115 -1.76 48.08 26.87
N THR A 116 -1.33 48.77 27.92
CA THR A 116 -1.06 50.20 27.86
C THR A 116 0.15 50.51 26.96
N PHE A 117 1.06 49.55 26.72
CA PHE A 117 2.24 49.72 25.86
C PHE A 117 1.93 49.78 24.36
N ASN A 118 0.65 49.73 23.99
CA ASN A 118 0.16 49.95 22.64
C ASN A 118 0.51 51.36 22.13
N GLY A 119 1.27 51.42 21.04
CA GLY A 119 1.74 52.68 20.45
C GLY A 119 2.86 52.50 19.45
N THR A 120 3.36 53.63 18.97
CA THR A 120 4.47 53.71 18.03
C THR A 120 5.75 53.98 18.82
N TYR A 121 6.77 53.16 18.61
CA TYR A 121 8.10 53.31 19.19
C TYR A 121 9.06 53.80 18.11
N THR A 122 9.85 54.81 18.47
CA THR A 122 10.80 55.46 17.55
C THR A 122 12.22 55.23 18.04
N CYS A 123 13.06 54.63 17.21
CA CYS A 123 14.48 54.43 17.46
C CYS A 123 15.29 55.49 16.71
N GLN A 124 16.01 56.32 17.46
CA GLN A 124 16.90 57.35 16.92
C GLN A 124 18.34 56.98 17.24
N VAL A 125 19.15 56.73 16.21
CA VAL A 125 20.57 56.40 16.36
C VAL A 125 21.42 57.51 15.78
N ARG A 126 22.42 57.98 16.55
CA ARG A 126 23.38 59.01 16.13
C ARG A 126 24.80 58.47 16.31
N ASN A 127 25.65 58.68 15.31
CA ASN A 127 27.07 58.31 15.37
C ASN A 127 27.90 59.49 14.85
N LEU A 128 28.26 60.46 15.70
CA LEU A 128 28.91 61.69 15.20
C LEU A 128 30.16 61.38 14.34
N PRO A 129 30.31 61.96 13.13
CA PRO A 129 29.54 63.07 12.55
C PRO A 129 28.27 62.71 11.74
N ASP A 130 27.86 61.43 11.66
CA ASP A 130 26.57 60.99 11.07
C ASP A 130 25.40 61.38 11.99
N VAL A 131 24.88 62.60 11.83
CA VAL A 131 23.74 63.12 12.60
C VAL A 131 22.44 63.20 11.77
N HIS A 132 22.53 63.13 10.44
CA HIS A 132 21.34 63.13 9.57
C HIS A 132 20.96 61.70 9.19
N GLY A 133 19.86 61.20 9.75
CA GLY A 133 19.28 59.90 9.43
C GLY A 133 17.77 59.91 9.62
N ILE A 134 17.07 58.99 8.95
CA ILE A 134 15.64 58.76 9.15
C ILE A 134 15.49 57.93 10.43
N ASN A 135 14.62 58.37 11.34
CA ASN A 135 14.30 57.61 12.55
C ASN A 135 13.56 56.32 12.16
N GLY A 136 13.89 55.20 12.80
CA GLY A 136 13.09 53.99 12.65
C GLY A 136 11.81 54.12 13.47
N GLU A 137 10.66 53.71 12.91
CA GLU A 137 9.39 53.60 13.65
C GLU A 137 8.82 52.16 13.61
N VAL A 138 8.25 51.69 14.72
CA VAL A 138 7.55 50.39 14.84
C VAL A 138 6.28 50.54 15.65
N THR A 139 5.17 49.95 15.20
CA THR A 139 3.91 49.92 15.94
C THR A 139 3.79 48.63 16.75
N LEU A 140 3.64 48.72 18.07
CA LEU A 140 3.41 47.57 18.95
C LEU A 140 1.91 47.39 19.21
N ARG A 141 1.40 46.17 18.98
CA ARG A 141 0.05 45.74 19.37
C ARG A 141 0.11 44.65 20.42
N VAL A 142 -0.59 44.86 21.53
CA VAL A 142 -0.69 43.94 22.66
C VAL A 142 -2.04 43.26 22.61
N VAL A 143 -2.04 41.93 22.51
CA VAL A 143 -3.24 41.09 22.36
C VAL A 143 -3.54 40.26 23.62
N HIS A 144 -4.79 39.85 23.78
CA HIS A 144 -5.19 39.01 24.90
C HIS A 144 -4.59 37.60 24.80
N LYS A 145 -4.12 37.08 25.94
CA LYS A 145 -3.83 35.67 26.10
C LYS A 145 -5.16 34.92 26.12
N VAL A 146 -5.42 34.06 25.13
CA VAL A 146 -6.63 33.22 25.13
C VAL A 146 -6.50 32.21 26.28
N SER A 147 -7.27 32.40 27.35
CA SER A 147 -7.50 31.36 28.34
C SER A 147 -8.41 30.30 27.71
N VAL A 148 -7.93 29.07 27.58
CA VAL A 148 -8.74 27.94 27.08
C VAL A 148 -9.97 27.84 27.97
N SER A 149 -11.15 28.06 27.40
CA SER A 149 -12.41 28.00 28.14
C SER A 149 -12.58 26.59 28.73
N GLU A 150 -13.09 26.49 29.95
CA GLU A 150 -13.48 25.23 30.59
C GLU A 150 -14.43 24.40 29.69
N ILE A 151 -15.16 25.08 28.80
CA ILE A 151 -16.01 24.48 27.77
C ILE A 151 -15.17 23.67 26.75
N GLY A 152 -13.97 24.15 26.41
CA GLY A 152 -13.04 23.44 25.52
C GLY A 152 -12.46 22.18 26.16
N MET A 153 -12.18 22.22 27.47
CA MET A 153 -11.76 21.04 28.24
C MET A 153 -12.88 19.99 28.33
N LEU A 154 -14.12 20.44 28.58
CA LEU A 154 -15.29 19.56 28.56
C LEU A 154 -15.53 18.96 27.17
N ALA A 155 -15.39 19.74 26.10
CA ALA A 155 -15.54 19.25 24.73
C ALA A 155 -14.48 18.20 24.36
N VAL A 156 -13.22 18.39 24.80
CA VAL A 156 -12.15 17.39 24.62
C VAL A 156 -12.42 16.14 25.44
N ALA A 157 -12.89 16.27 26.68
CA ALA A 157 -13.22 15.13 27.53
C ALA A 157 -14.41 14.31 26.97
N ILE A 158 -15.46 14.99 26.49
CA ILE A 158 -16.60 14.36 25.83
C ILE A 158 -16.14 13.72 24.51
N GLY A 159 -15.31 14.40 23.72
CA GLY A 159 -14.73 13.87 22.50
C GLY A 159 -13.88 12.61 22.74
N ALA A 160 -13.07 12.61 23.79
CA ALA A 160 -12.27 11.45 24.20
C ALA A 160 -13.15 10.28 24.66
N ALA A 161 -14.20 10.55 25.45
CA ALA A 161 -15.14 9.52 25.89
C ALA A 161 -15.90 8.91 24.70
N ILE A 162 -16.36 9.74 23.75
CA ILE A 162 -16.99 9.28 22.51
C ILE A 162 -15.99 8.48 21.67
N ALA A 163 -14.75 8.93 21.52
CA ALA A 163 -13.71 8.19 20.79
C ALA A 163 -13.42 6.83 21.44
N ILE A 164 -13.35 6.74 22.78
CA ILE A 164 -13.18 5.46 23.48
C ILE A 164 -14.37 4.54 23.24
N VAL A 165 -15.60 5.06 23.32
CA VAL A 165 -16.81 4.27 23.02
C VAL A 165 -16.80 3.81 21.55
N LEU A 166 -16.40 4.67 20.61
CA LEU A 166 -16.26 4.31 19.20
C LEU A 166 -15.15 3.27 18.98
N VAL A 167 -14.03 3.35 19.71
CA VAL A 167 -12.96 2.34 19.65
C VAL A 167 -13.43 1.01 20.25
N VAL A 168 -14.14 1.02 21.38
CA VAL A 168 -14.71 -0.20 21.98
C VAL A 168 -15.79 -0.80 21.07
N LEU A 169 -16.63 0.03 20.45
CA LEU A 169 -17.59 -0.42 19.44
C LEU A 169 -16.88 -0.94 18.19
N CYS A 170 -15.83 -0.30 17.70
CA CYS A 170 -14.99 -0.79 16.61
C CYS A 170 -14.31 -2.10 16.98
N VAL A 171 -13.81 -2.28 18.20
CA VAL A 171 -13.20 -3.55 18.65
C VAL A 171 -14.27 -4.63 18.81
N PHE A 172 -15.44 -4.30 19.37
CA PHE A 172 -16.56 -5.23 19.49
C PHE A 172 -17.09 -5.62 18.11
N VAL A 173 -17.23 -4.66 17.20
CA VAL A 173 -17.60 -4.87 15.79
C VAL A 173 -16.51 -5.67 15.10
N VAL A 174 -15.21 -5.38 15.25
CA VAL A 174 -14.09 -6.16 14.67
C VAL A 174 -14.03 -7.56 15.26
N PHE A 175 -14.39 -7.77 16.53
CA PHE A 175 -14.44 -9.10 17.14
C PHE A 175 -15.67 -9.89 16.69
N LYS A 176 -16.85 -9.26 16.64
CA LYS A 176 -18.07 -9.82 16.03
C LYS A 176 -17.88 -10.08 14.55
N TYR A 177 -17.19 -9.18 13.85
CA TYR A 177 -16.81 -9.26 12.46
C TYR A 177 -15.84 -10.41 12.31
N ARG A 178 -14.65 -10.45 12.94
CA ARG A 178 -13.73 -11.62 12.93
C ARG A 178 -14.40 -12.95 13.28
N LYS A 179 -15.38 -12.99 14.19
CA LYS A 179 -16.15 -14.18 14.54
C LYS A 179 -17.20 -14.58 13.49
N LEU A 180 -17.77 -13.61 12.78
CA LEU A 180 -18.71 -13.82 11.67
C LEU A 180 -17.98 -14.02 10.34
N ASN A 181 -16.84 -13.36 10.13
CA ASN A 181 -15.85 -13.49 9.05
C ASN A 181 -15.14 -14.84 9.11
N ARG A 182 -14.97 -15.45 10.28
CA ARG A 182 -14.57 -16.86 10.34
C ARG A 182 -15.61 -17.81 9.68
N HIS A 183 -16.80 -17.29 9.35
CA HIS A 183 -17.85 -17.97 8.59
C HIS A 183 -18.34 -17.15 7.37
N ALA A 184 -17.69 -16.03 7.00
CA ALA A 184 -18.16 -15.12 5.96
C ALA A 184 -17.04 -14.33 5.22
N ASN A 185 -15.75 -14.55 5.54
CA ASN A 185 -14.62 -13.84 4.91
C ASN A 185 -14.10 -14.53 3.64
N THR A 186 -14.80 -15.54 3.13
CA THR A 186 -14.56 -16.15 1.83
C THR A 186 -15.21 -15.34 0.70
N ASP A 187 -16.04 -14.34 1.01
CA ASP A 187 -16.75 -13.53 0.01
C ASP A 187 -16.44 -12.03 0.18
N LEU A 188 -15.69 -11.50 -0.78
CA LEU A 188 -15.64 -10.09 -1.24
C LEU A 188 -14.55 -9.16 -0.67
N GLU A 189 -13.59 -8.92 -1.58
CA GLU A 189 -12.77 -7.71 -1.78
C GLU A 189 -11.49 -7.54 -0.93
N LEU A 190 -10.49 -8.38 -1.25
CA LEU A 190 -9.17 -7.85 -1.59
C LEU A 190 -9.02 -7.94 -3.11
N GLN A 191 -8.96 -6.78 -3.76
CA GLN A 191 -8.73 -6.63 -5.20
C GLN A 191 -7.60 -7.54 -5.65
N GLY A 192 -7.93 -8.39 -6.64
CA GLY A 192 -7.01 -9.32 -7.26
C GLY A 192 -5.70 -8.66 -7.65
N TRP A 193 -4.62 -9.20 -7.13
CA TRP A 193 -3.31 -8.94 -7.68
C TRP A 193 -3.12 -9.89 -8.85
N GLU A 194 -2.76 -9.34 -9.99
CA GLU A 194 -2.12 -10.11 -11.06
C GLU A 194 -0.74 -10.51 -10.53
N LEU A 195 -0.52 -11.81 -10.32
CA LEU A 195 0.79 -12.35 -10.02
C LEU A 195 1.34 -12.89 -11.34
N GLN A 196 2.28 -12.15 -11.89
CA GLN A 196 3.02 -12.52 -13.09
C GLN A 196 4.47 -12.83 -12.67
N GLU A 197 5.02 -13.95 -13.15
CA GLU A 197 6.40 -14.39 -12.91
C GLU A 197 6.82 -14.47 -11.42
N ARG A 198 5.95 -14.95 -10.53
CA ARG A 198 6.34 -15.12 -9.11
C ARG A 198 6.53 -16.58 -8.74
N GLU A 199 7.67 -16.86 -8.12
CA GLU A 199 7.92 -18.11 -7.41
C GLU A 199 7.67 -17.92 -5.91
N LEU A 200 6.70 -18.62 -5.36
CA LEU A 200 6.38 -18.64 -3.94
C LEU A 200 6.72 -20.03 -3.38
N ASN A 201 7.64 -20.07 -2.43
CA ASN A 201 8.07 -21.31 -1.80
C ASN A 201 7.63 -21.29 -0.34
N ALA A 202 6.72 -22.17 0.03
CA ALA A 202 6.26 -22.38 1.40
C ALA A 202 6.65 -23.78 1.87
N ARG A 203 6.89 -23.93 3.17
CA ARG A 203 7.15 -25.26 3.72
C ARG A 203 5.84 -25.93 4.10
N VAL A 204 5.01 -25.25 4.88
CA VAL A 204 3.70 -25.73 5.31
C VAL A 204 2.72 -24.57 5.18
N LEU A 205 1.58 -24.84 4.56
CA LEU A 205 0.44 -23.94 4.43
C LEU A 205 -0.76 -24.70 5.00
N GLU A 206 -1.14 -24.33 6.22
CA GLU A 206 -2.29 -24.86 6.95
C GLU A 206 -3.36 -23.76 7.05
N GLU A 207 -4.63 -24.12 6.84
CA GLU A 207 -5.80 -23.23 6.97
C GLU A 207 -5.64 -21.91 6.17
N SER A 208 -5.08 -21.99 4.96
CA SER A 208 -4.73 -20.81 4.16
C SER A 208 -5.70 -20.60 2.99
N GLU A 209 -6.15 -19.36 2.80
CA GLU A 209 -6.95 -18.96 1.64
C GLU A 209 -6.10 -18.04 0.74
N LEU A 210 -5.85 -18.47 -0.51
CA LEU A 210 -5.17 -17.67 -1.52
C LEU A 210 -6.13 -17.39 -2.68
N ASN A 211 -6.51 -16.12 -2.84
CA ASN A 211 -7.42 -15.69 -3.89
C ASN A 211 -6.67 -14.80 -4.88
N ALA A 212 -6.67 -15.17 -6.16
CA ALA A 212 -6.04 -14.42 -7.25
C ALA A 212 -7.01 -14.25 -8.42
N THR A 213 -6.93 -13.12 -9.11
CA THR A 213 -7.68 -12.95 -10.37
C THR A 213 -6.96 -13.66 -11.50
N ILE A 214 -5.67 -13.39 -11.68
CA ILE A 214 -4.86 -14.00 -12.74
C ILE A 214 -3.54 -14.44 -12.12
N LEU A 215 -3.21 -15.70 -12.33
CA LEU A 215 -1.92 -16.31 -12.03
C LEU A 215 -1.32 -16.71 -13.38
N GLU A 216 -0.35 -15.93 -13.84
CA GLU A 216 0.32 -16.15 -15.12
C GLU A 216 1.79 -16.44 -14.85
N GLU A 217 2.33 -17.50 -15.46
CA GLU A 217 3.73 -17.92 -15.31
C GLU A 217 4.20 -18.02 -13.84
N SER A 218 3.28 -18.36 -12.93
CA SER A 218 3.54 -18.37 -11.49
C SER A 218 3.88 -19.77 -11.02
N LYS A 219 4.79 -19.87 -10.05
CA LYS A 219 5.10 -21.16 -9.39
C LYS A 219 4.84 -21.10 -7.92
N LEU A 220 4.01 -22.03 -7.43
CA LEU A 220 3.79 -22.25 -6.02
C LEU A 220 4.34 -23.62 -5.66
N ASN A 221 5.38 -23.65 -4.82
CA ASN A 221 5.91 -24.89 -4.27
C ASN A 221 5.62 -24.95 -2.78
N ALA A 222 4.87 -25.95 -2.36
CA ALA A 222 4.60 -26.27 -0.97
C ALA A 222 5.09 -27.68 -0.64
N MET A 223 5.54 -27.94 0.59
CA MET A 223 5.70 -29.32 1.04
C MET A 223 4.31 -29.88 1.41
N VAL A 224 3.60 -29.20 2.30
CA VAL A 224 2.26 -29.60 2.75
C VAL A 224 1.28 -28.45 2.56
N LEU A 225 0.15 -28.76 1.94
CA LEU A 225 -1.05 -27.94 1.87
C LEU A 225 -2.18 -28.71 2.55
N GLU A 226 -2.61 -28.21 3.70
CA GLU A 226 -3.64 -28.85 4.53
C GLU A 226 -4.74 -27.84 4.80
N GLU A 227 -6.00 -28.27 4.65
CA GLU A 227 -7.20 -27.45 4.86
C GLU A 227 -7.13 -26.08 4.16
N SER A 228 -6.53 -26.03 2.96
CA SER A 228 -6.24 -24.77 2.26
C SER A 228 -7.12 -24.59 1.02
N GLU A 229 -7.52 -23.36 0.75
CA GLU A 229 -8.30 -22.98 -0.42
C GLU A 229 -7.48 -22.08 -1.36
N LEU A 230 -7.33 -22.51 -2.61
CA LEU A 230 -6.71 -21.72 -3.67
C LEU A 230 -7.76 -21.42 -4.73
N ASN A 231 -8.18 -20.15 -4.82
CA ASN A 231 -9.15 -19.70 -5.81
C ASN A 231 -8.50 -18.77 -6.83
N ALA A 232 -8.55 -19.15 -8.10
CA ALA A 232 -8.06 -18.34 -9.22
C ALA A 232 -9.17 -18.12 -10.25
N MET A 233 -9.27 -16.94 -10.87
CA MET A 233 -10.14 -16.83 -12.05
C MET A 233 -9.46 -17.51 -13.24
N VAL A 234 -8.19 -17.18 -13.49
CA VAL A 234 -7.36 -17.74 -14.56
C VAL A 234 -6.01 -18.19 -14.01
N LEU A 235 -5.63 -19.43 -14.33
CA LEU A 235 -4.30 -20.01 -14.15
C LEU A 235 -3.74 -20.32 -15.54
N GLU A 236 -2.75 -19.56 -15.96
CA GLU A 236 -2.11 -19.68 -17.27
C GLU A 236 -0.62 -19.94 -17.07
N GLU A 237 -0.09 -20.95 -17.77
CA GLU A 237 1.33 -21.37 -17.72
C GLU A 237 1.89 -21.54 -16.29
N SER A 238 1.03 -21.85 -15.33
CA SER A 238 1.39 -21.86 -13.92
C SER A 238 1.72 -23.26 -13.41
N GLU A 239 2.62 -23.36 -12.44
CA GLU A 239 3.03 -24.63 -11.83
C GLU A 239 2.72 -24.64 -10.33
N LEU A 240 1.84 -25.54 -9.91
CA LEU A 240 1.57 -25.84 -8.51
C LEU A 240 2.20 -27.19 -8.18
N ASN A 241 3.21 -27.18 -7.30
CA ASN A 241 3.85 -28.39 -6.82
C ASN A 241 3.63 -28.54 -5.31
N ALA A 242 3.00 -29.63 -4.91
CA ALA A 242 2.86 -30.04 -3.52
C ALA A 242 3.53 -31.41 -3.32
N THR A 243 3.86 -31.76 -2.07
CA THR A 243 4.13 -33.17 -1.74
C THR A 243 2.92 -33.86 -1.12
N VAL A 244 2.07 -33.10 -0.42
CA VAL A 244 0.80 -33.55 0.11
C VAL A 244 -0.22 -32.42 -0.02
N LEU A 245 -1.37 -32.71 -0.64
CA LEU A 245 -2.61 -31.93 -0.61
C LEU A 245 -3.67 -32.71 0.16
N GLU A 246 -3.95 -32.27 1.39
CA GLU A 246 -4.94 -32.91 2.26
C GLU A 246 -6.08 -31.93 2.55
N GLU A 247 -7.32 -32.41 2.44
CA GLU A 247 -8.54 -31.65 2.71
C GLU A 247 -8.59 -30.26 2.04
N SER A 248 -7.92 -30.10 0.90
CA SER A 248 -7.71 -28.80 0.24
C SER A 248 -8.61 -28.62 -0.98
N GLU A 249 -8.95 -27.38 -1.30
CA GLU A 249 -9.78 -27.03 -2.45
C GLU A 249 -9.04 -26.10 -3.42
N LEU A 250 -8.93 -26.52 -4.68
CA LEU A 250 -8.44 -25.70 -5.78
C LEU A 250 -9.59 -25.39 -6.74
N ASN A 251 -9.98 -24.13 -6.82
CA ASN A 251 -11.03 -23.67 -7.72
C ASN A 251 -10.45 -22.71 -8.76
N ALA A 252 -10.64 -23.03 -10.03
CA ALA A 252 -10.24 -22.17 -11.14
C ALA A 252 -11.37 -21.98 -12.14
N THR A 253 -11.49 -20.81 -12.79
CA THR A 253 -12.43 -20.73 -13.93
C THR A 253 -11.79 -21.37 -15.15
N VAL A 254 -10.56 -20.97 -15.45
CA VAL A 254 -9.75 -21.47 -16.56
C VAL A 254 -8.38 -21.92 -16.04
N LEU A 255 -7.98 -23.13 -16.40
CA LEU A 255 -6.62 -23.65 -16.28
C LEU A 255 -6.10 -23.93 -17.69
N GLU A 256 -5.19 -23.11 -18.15
CA GLU A 256 -4.58 -23.22 -19.47
C GLU A 256 -3.07 -23.47 -19.32
N GLU A 257 -2.58 -24.50 -20.03
CA GLU A 257 -1.16 -24.89 -20.06
C GLU A 257 -0.51 -25.10 -18.67
N SER A 258 -1.33 -25.30 -17.65
CA SER A 258 -0.90 -25.32 -16.26
C SER A 258 -0.53 -26.73 -15.82
N LYS A 259 0.36 -26.82 -14.84
CA LYS A 259 0.82 -28.08 -14.25
C LYS A 259 0.49 -28.13 -12.78
N LEU A 260 -0.24 -29.17 -12.37
CA LEU A 260 -0.45 -29.53 -10.99
C LEU A 260 0.29 -30.85 -10.75
N ASN A 261 1.33 -30.81 -9.94
CA ASN A 261 2.07 -32.01 -9.55
C ASN A 261 1.96 -32.20 -8.04
N ASP A 262 1.53 -33.39 -7.64
CA ASP A 262 1.51 -33.79 -6.25
C ASP A 262 2.03 -35.22 -6.08
N THR A 263 2.35 -35.58 -4.85
CA THR A 263 2.65 -36.95 -4.48
C THR A 263 1.45 -37.64 -3.85
N VAL A 264 0.65 -36.92 -3.04
CA VAL A 264 -0.54 -37.47 -2.38
C VAL A 264 -1.63 -36.41 -2.31
N LEU A 265 -2.71 -36.61 -3.05
CA LEU A 265 -3.91 -35.78 -3.00
C LEU A 265 -5.04 -36.58 -2.33
N GLU A 266 -5.32 -36.23 -1.08
CA GLU A 266 -6.25 -36.92 -0.18
C GLU A 266 -7.40 -36.00 0.22
N GLU A 267 -8.62 -36.51 0.13
CA GLU A 267 -9.88 -35.81 0.47
C GLU A 267 -10.08 -34.44 -0.21
N SER A 268 -9.29 -34.15 -1.25
CA SER A 268 -9.18 -32.82 -1.83
C SER A 268 -10.08 -32.66 -3.06
N LYS A 269 -10.38 -31.39 -3.40
CA LYS A 269 -11.27 -31.05 -4.52
C LYS A 269 -10.56 -30.13 -5.50
N LEU A 270 -10.60 -30.50 -6.77
CA LEU A 270 -10.21 -29.65 -7.89
C LEU A 270 -11.44 -29.37 -8.73
N ASN A 271 -11.88 -28.11 -8.76
CA ASN A 271 -12.99 -27.67 -9.59
C ASN A 271 -12.50 -26.67 -10.63
N ALA A 272 -12.86 -26.90 -11.88
CA ALA A 272 -12.66 -25.91 -12.92
C ALA A 272 -13.79 -25.80 -13.93
N THR A 273 -13.86 -24.70 -14.66
CA THR A 273 -14.79 -24.64 -15.80
C THR A 273 -14.13 -25.23 -17.02
N VAL A 274 -12.92 -24.78 -17.34
CA VAL A 274 -12.12 -25.24 -18.49
C VAL A 274 -10.74 -25.68 -18.02
N LEU A 275 -10.34 -26.91 -18.37
CA LEU A 275 -8.93 -27.33 -18.40
C LEU A 275 -8.52 -27.52 -19.84
N GLU A 276 -7.61 -26.69 -20.32
CA GLU A 276 -7.04 -26.79 -21.65
C GLU A 276 -5.54 -27.06 -21.53
N LYS A 277 -5.05 -28.07 -22.27
CA LYS A 277 -3.61 -28.43 -22.38
C LYS A 277 -2.91 -28.63 -21.03
N SER A 278 -3.68 -28.86 -19.97
CA SER A 278 -3.19 -28.89 -18.60
C SER A 278 -2.74 -30.29 -18.22
N LYS A 279 -1.79 -30.36 -17.27
CA LYS A 279 -1.22 -31.62 -16.80
C LYS A 279 -1.43 -31.76 -15.30
N LEU A 280 -2.16 -32.79 -14.91
CA LEU A 280 -2.28 -33.22 -13.52
C LEU A 280 -1.50 -34.53 -13.36
N ASN A 281 -0.41 -34.49 -12.60
CA ASN A 281 0.37 -35.68 -12.28
C ASN A 281 0.35 -35.90 -10.78
N ASP A 282 -0.12 -37.07 -10.37
CA ASP A 282 -0.12 -37.48 -8.98
C ASP A 282 0.43 -38.90 -8.84
N THR A 283 0.91 -39.25 -7.65
CA THR A 283 1.17 -40.65 -7.31
C THR A 283 -0.10 -41.28 -6.74
N VAL A 284 -0.79 -40.64 -5.79
CA VAL A 284 -1.94 -41.22 -5.10
C VAL A 284 -3.08 -40.21 -5.01
N LEU A 285 -4.21 -40.55 -5.65
CA LEU A 285 -5.48 -39.83 -5.54
C LEU A 285 -6.44 -40.67 -4.69
N GLU A 286 -6.66 -40.27 -3.44
CA GLU A 286 -7.56 -40.95 -2.51
C GLU A 286 -8.73 -40.06 -2.12
N GLU A 287 -9.95 -40.59 -2.22
CA GLU A 287 -11.21 -39.93 -1.83
C GLU A 287 -11.47 -38.56 -2.47
N SER A 288 -10.75 -38.26 -3.54
CA SER A 288 -10.65 -36.93 -4.12
C SER A 288 -11.64 -36.71 -5.25
N LYS A 289 -11.95 -35.43 -5.53
CA LYS A 289 -12.95 -35.04 -6.52
C LYS A 289 -12.35 -34.07 -7.54
N LEU A 290 -12.37 -34.46 -8.80
CA LEU A 290 -12.05 -33.60 -9.92
C LEU A 290 -13.33 -33.32 -10.71
N ASN A 291 -13.75 -32.07 -10.76
CA ASN A 291 -14.89 -31.63 -11.55
C ASN A 291 -14.43 -30.60 -12.58
N ALA A 292 -14.74 -30.81 -13.85
CA ALA A 292 -14.59 -29.78 -14.86
C ALA A 292 -15.76 -29.71 -15.82
N THR A 293 -16.00 -28.59 -16.48
CA THR A 293 -17.03 -28.58 -17.54
C THR A 293 -16.42 -29.13 -18.82
N VAL A 294 -15.26 -28.61 -19.21
CA VAL A 294 -14.52 -29.03 -20.40
C VAL A 294 -13.10 -29.45 -19.99
N LEU A 295 -12.66 -30.63 -20.44
CA LEU A 295 -11.25 -31.01 -20.51
C LEU A 295 -10.87 -31.18 -21.97
N GLU A 296 -9.95 -30.34 -22.45
CA GLU A 296 -9.46 -30.35 -23.82
C GLU A 296 -7.95 -30.53 -23.81
N GLU A 297 -7.44 -31.45 -24.63
CA GLU A 297 -6.00 -31.77 -24.77
C GLU A 297 -5.27 -32.05 -23.43
N SER A 298 -6.01 -32.39 -22.38
CA SER A 298 -5.50 -32.42 -21.01
C SER A 298 -5.01 -33.82 -20.63
N LYS A 299 -4.03 -33.89 -19.73
CA LYS A 299 -3.41 -35.15 -19.30
C LYS A 299 -3.53 -35.31 -17.79
N LEU A 300 -4.20 -36.38 -17.38
CA LEU A 300 -4.29 -36.82 -16.00
C LEU A 300 -3.52 -38.13 -15.85
N ASN A 301 -2.44 -38.13 -15.07
CA ASN A 301 -1.66 -39.31 -14.77
C ASN A 301 -1.65 -39.57 -13.26
N ALA A 302 -2.00 -40.78 -12.86
CA ALA A 302 -1.89 -41.23 -11.48
C ALA A 302 -1.30 -42.65 -11.40
N THR A 303 -0.62 -43.00 -10.33
CA THR A 303 -0.36 -44.43 -10.07
C THR A 303 -1.58 -45.11 -9.47
N VAL A 304 -2.21 -44.51 -8.47
CA VAL A 304 -3.39 -45.06 -7.80
C VAL A 304 -4.50 -44.02 -7.77
N LEU A 305 -5.71 -44.42 -8.18
CA LEU A 305 -6.96 -43.71 -7.94
C LEU A 305 -7.87 -44.60 -7.11
N GLU A 306 -8.06 -44.26 -5.84
CA GLU A 306 -8.93 -44.98 -4.92
C GLU A 306 -10.12 -44.11 -4.51
N LYS A 307 -11.34 -44.65 -4.61
CA LYS A 307 -12.62 -44.00 -4.22
C LYS A 307 -12.84 -42.60 -4.81
N SER A 308 -12.07 -42.25 -5.84
CA SER A 308 -12.03 -40.92 -6.41
C SER A 308 -13.14 -40.71 -7.43
N LYS A 309 -13.54 -39.45 -7.64
CA LYS A 309 -14.61 -39.08 -8.57
C LYS A 309 -14.08 -38.07 -9.58
N LEU A 310 -14.15 -38.42 -10.84
CA LEU A 310 -13.91 -37.52 -11.96
C LEU A 310 -15.23 -37.28 -12.70
N ASN A 311 -15.68 -36.04 -12.71
CA ASN A 311 -16.86 -35.62 -13.47
C ASN A 311 -16.48 -34.55 -14.47
N ALA A 312 -16.87 -34.75 -15.73
CA ALA A 312 -16.84 -33.66 -16.69
C ALA A 312 -18.03 -33.65 -17.65
N MET A 313 -18.30 -32.53 -18.30
CA MET A 313 -19.33 -32.50 -19.33
C MET A 313 -18.74 -33.02 -20.64
N VAL A 314 -17.59 -32.49 -21.04
CA VAL A 314 -16.88 -32.84 -22.29
C VAL A 314 -15.44 -33.22 -21.97
N LEU A 315 -14.97 -34.35 -22.50
CA LEU A 315 -13.55 -34.70 -22.62
C LEU A 315 -13.22 -34.83 -24.10
N GLU A 316 -12.33 -33.98 -24.57
CA GLU A 316 -11.89 -33.94 -25.97
C GLU A 316 -10.37 -34.06 -26.01
N GLU A 317 -9.87 -34.96 -26.87
CA GLU A 317 -8.44 -35.25 -27.07
C GLU A 317 -7.64 -35.52 -25.76
N SER A 318 -8.35 -35.91 -24.70
CA SER A 318 -7.79 -35.95 -23.35
C SER A 318 -7.28 -37.35 -23.01
N LYS A 319 -6.26 -37.41 -22.15
CA LYS A 319 -5.62 -38.67 -21.74
C LYS A 319 -5.69 -38.87 -20.25
N LEU A 320 -6.28 -39.99 -19.83
CA LEU A 320 -6.30 -40.44 -18.45
C LEU A 320 -5.51 -41.74 -18.33
N ASN A 321 -4.39 -41.70 -17.60
CA ASN A 321 -3.57 -42.87 -17.34
C ASN A 321 -3.53 -43.17 -15.85
N ALA A 322 -3.86 -44.41 -15.48
CA ALA A 322 -3.75 -44.92 -14.12
C ALA A 322 -3.03 -46.27 -14.11
N THR A 323 -2.32 -46.60 -13.04
CA THR A 323 -1.92 -48.00 -12.84
C THR A 323 -3.10 -48.77 -12.24
N VAL A 324 -3.69 -48.25 -11.17
CA VAL A 324 -4.83 -48.85 -10.48
C VAL A 324 -5.97 -47.84 -10.36
N LEU A 325 -7.18 -48.26 -10.74
CA LEU A 325 -8.44 -47.57 -10.48
C LEU A 325 -9.32 -48.50 -9.63
N GLU A 326 -9.50 -48.13 -8.38
CA GLU A 326 -10.26 -48.90 -7.40
C GLU A 326 -11.42 -48.07 -6.86
N GLU A 327 -12.63 -48.65 -6.86
CA GLU A 327 -13.88 -48.03 -6.39
C GLU A 327 -14.19 -46.64 -6.98
N SER A 328 -13.52 -46.28 -8.08
CA SER A 328 -13.52 -44.93 -8.62
C SER A 328 -14.66 -44.73 -9.62
N LYS A 329 -15.10 -43.47 -9.79
CA LYS A 329 -16.19 -43.11 -10.69
C LYS A 329 -15.72 -42.06 -11.69
N LEU A 330 -15.84 -42.39 -12.97
CA LEU A 330 -15.66 -41.48 -14.08
C LEU A 330 -17.01 -41.25 -14.75
N ASN A 331 -17.48 -40.01 -14.74
CA ASN A 331 -18.71 -39.61 -15.44
C ASN A 331 -18.38 -38.53 -16.46
N ALA A 332 -18.81 -38.73 -17.70
CA ALA A 332 -18.83 -37.67 -18.70
C ALA A 332 -20.14 -37.63 -19.49
N THR A 333 -20.44 -36.50 -20.12
CA THR A 333 -21.52 -36.48 -21.12
C THR A 333 -20.97 -36.95 -22.45
N VAL A 334 -19.87 -36.35 -22.90
CA VAL A 334 -19.20 -36.66 -24.16
C VAL A 334 -17.74 -37.02 -23.89
N LEU A 335 -17.27 -38.13 -24.46
CA LEU A 335 -15.85 -38.42 -24.65
C LEU A 335 -15.58 -38.53 -26.14
N GLU A 336 -14.74 -37.65 -26.65
CA GLU A 336 -14.34 -37.57 -28.05
C GLU A 336 -12.83 -37.66 -28.15
N GLU A 337 -12.34 -38.52 -29.05
CA GLU A 337 -10.91 -38.74 -29.31
C GLU A 337 -10.04 -39.01 -28.06
N SER A 338 -10.66 -39.45 -26.97
CA SER A 338 -10.03 -39.51 -25.66
C SER A 338 -9.48 -40.90 -25.36
N GLU A 339 -8.39 -40.97 -24.58
CA GLU A 339 -7.72 -42.22 -24.22
C GLU A 339 -7.74 -42.45 -22.71
N LEU A 340 -8.37 -43.55 -22.28
CA LEU A 340 -8.33 -44.04 -20.91
C LEU A 340 -7.49 -45.31 -20.84
N ASN A 341 -6.35 -45.26 -20.16
CA ASN A 341 -5.47 -46.40 -19.95
C ASN A 341 -5.35 -46.75 -18.47
N ALA A 342 -5.61 -48.01 -18.13
CA ALA A 342 -5.44 -48.54 -16.79
C ALA A 342 -4.73 -49.90 -16.81
N MET A 343 -3.90 -50.21 -15.82
CA MET A 343 -3.46 -51.60 -15.66
C MET A 343 -4.60 -52.43 -15.05
N VAL A 344 -5.18 -51.93 -13.96
CA VAL A 344 -6.27 -52.59 -13.21
C VAL A 344 -7.43 -51.61 -13.02
N LEU A 345 -8.64 -52.06 -13.35
CA LEU A 345 -9.91 -51.41 -13.00
C LEU A 345 -10.71 -52.39 -12.14
N GLU A 346 -10.84 -52.07 -10.86
CA GLU A 346 -11.60 -52.86 -9.89
C GLU A 346 -12.75 -52.03 -9.31
N GLU A 347 -13.95 -52.61 -9.30
CA GLU A 347 -15.19 -52.04 -8.72
C GLU A 347 -15.54 -50.62 -9.21
N SER A 348 -14.95 -50.23 -10.33
CA SER A 348 -15.01 -48.88 -10.86
C SER A 348 -16.18 -48.71 -11.82
N LYS A 349 -16.64 -47.46 -11.97
CA LYS A 349 -17.77 -47.11 -12.84
C LYS A 349 -17.36 -46.05 -13.83
N LEU A 350 -17.53 -46.36 -15.12
CA LEU A 350 -17.41 -45.43 -16.23
C LEU A 350 -18.81 -45.18 -16.79
N ASN A 351 -19.27 -43.94 -16.77
CA ASN A 351 -20.53 -43.54 -17.38
C ASN A 351 -20.28 -42.43 -18.40
N ALA A 352 -20.77 -42.62 -19.61
CA ALA A 352 -20.76 -41.64 -20.69
C ALA A 352 -22.15 -41.57 -21.34
N THR A 353 -22.53 -40.44 -21.91
CA THR A 353 -23.67 -40.43 -22.84
C THR A 353 -23.20 -40.82 -24.23
N VAL A 354 -22.13 -40.17 -24.71
CA VAL A 354 -21.51 -40.42 -26.01
C VAL A 354 -20.04 -40.76 -25.82
N LEU A 355 -19.58 -41.83 -26.48
CA LEU A 355 -18.17 -42.16 -26.68
C LEU A 355 -17.93 -42.25 -28.18
N GLU A 356 -17.14 -41.33 -28.69
CA GLU A 356 -16.79 -41.19 -30.11
C GLU A 356 -15.28 -41.25 -30.27
N GLU A 357 -14.81 -42.08 -31.19
CA GLU A 357 -13.39 -42.30 -31.53
C GLU A 357 -12.46 -42.60 -30.34
N SER A 358 -13.04 -42.94 -29.19
CA SER A 358 -12.34 -43.00 -27.91
C SER A 358 -11.79 -44.40 -27.65
N LYS A 359 -10.69 -44.47 -26.89
CA LYS A 359 -10.01 -45.73 -26.57
C LYS A 359 -10.01 -45.97 -25.07
N LEU A 360 -10.49 -47.13 -24.68
CA LEU A 360 -10.37 -47.65 -23.34
C LEU A 360 -9.47 -48.89 -23.34
N ASN A 361 -8.33 -48.81 -22.67
CA ASN A 361 -7.42 -49.93 -22.53
C ASN A 361 -7.25 -50.31 -21.05
N ALA A 362 -7.53 -51.56 -20.73
CA ALA A 362 -7.31 -52.13 -19.41
C ALA A 362 -6.53 -53.44 -19.52
N THR A 363 -5.69 -53.76 -18.54
CA THR A 363 -5.14 -55.13 -18.47
C THR A 363 -6.18 -56.03 -17.80
N VAL A 364 -6.66 -55.62 -16.62
CA VAL A 364 -7.66 -56.33 -15.83
C VAL A 364 -8.86 -55.41 -15.58
N LEU A 365 -10.07 -55.95 -15.76
CA LEU A 365 -11.35 -55.29 -15.52
C LEU A 365 -12.22 -56.20 -14.66
N GLU A 366 -12.25 -55.93 -13.36
CA GLU A 366 -12.94 -56.72 -12.36
C GLU A 366 -14.13 -55.96 -11.76
N LYS A 367 -15.31 -56.59 -11.74
CA LYS A 367 -16.58 -56.08 -11.16
C LYS A 367 -16.95 -54.65 -11.59
N SER A 368 -16.37 -54.17 -12.67
CA SER A 368 -16.48 -52.79 -13.13
C SER A 368 -17.67 -52.63 -14.07
N LYS A 369 -18.23 -51.43 -14.13
CA LYS A 369 -19.40 -51.12 -14.98
C LYS A 369 -19.05 -50.01 -15.95
N LEU A 370 -19.29 -50.28 -17.22
CA LEU A 370 -19.16 -49.33 -18.30
C LEU A 370 -20.54 -49.09 -18.89
N ASN A 371 -21.02 -47.86 -18.82
CA ASN A 371 -22.30 -47.46 -19.40
C ASN A 371 -22.05 -46.34 -20.40
N ALA A 372 -22.52 -46.54 -21.62
CA ALA A 372 -22.59 -45.52 -22.67
C ALA A 372 -24.03 -45.45 -23.17
N THR A 373 -24.51 -44.33 -23.71
CA THR A 373 -25.75 -44.36 -24.50
C THR A 373 -25.40 -44.69 -25.95
N VAL A 374 -24.40 -43.99 -26.49
CA VAL A 374 -23.88 -44.14 -27.84
C VAL A 374 -22.39 -44.51 -27.78
N LEU A 375 -21.99 -45.52 -28.56
CA LEU A 375 -20.61 -45.91 -28.81
C LEU A 375 -20.38 -45.87 -30.33
N GLU A 376 -19.56 -44.94 -30.78
CA GLU A 376 -19.22 -44.72 -32.18
C GLU A 376 -17.70 -44.78 -32.36
N GLU A 377 -17.24 -45.60 -33.31
CA GLU A 377 -15.82 -45.80 -33.67
C GLU A 377 -14.85 -46.11 -32.51
N SER A 378 -15.39 -46.45 -31.34
CA SER A 378 -14.66 -46.54 -30.09
C SER A 378 -14.06 -47.93 -29.89
N LYS A 379 -12.92 -48.00 -29.21
CA LYS A 379 -12.17 -49.25 -28.97
C LYS A 379 -12.05 -49.55 -27.50
N LEU A 380 -12.57 -50.68 -27.08
CA LEU A 380 -12.43 -51.22 -25.73
C LEU A 380 -11.51 -52.44 -25.77
N ASN A 381 -10.35 -52.36 -25.15
CA ASN A 381 -9.38 -53.44 -25.07
C ASN A 381 -9.17 -53.87 -23.62
N ALA A 382 -9.28 -55.16 -23.36
CA ALA A 382 -9.00 -55.78 -22.08
C ALA A 382 -8.16 -57.05 -22.26
N THR A 383 -7.29 -57.41 -21.31
CA THR A 383 -6.74 -58.78 -21.33
C THR A 383 -7.64 -59.73 -20.55
N VAL A 384 -8.12 -59.31 -19.38
CA VAL A 384 -8.99 -60.09 -18.50
C VAL A 384 -10.24 -59.30 -18.16
N LEU A 385 -11.41 -59.90 -18.38
CA LEU A 385 -12.72 -59.39 -17.97
C LEU A 385 -13.33 -60.34 -16.94
N GLU A 386 -13.52 -59.89 -15.71
CA GLU A 386 -14.17 -60.67 -14.64
C GLU A 386 -15.35 -59.92 -14.02
N LYS A 387 -16.56 -60.53 -14.02
CA LYS A 387 -17.79 -59.99 -13.36
C LYS A 387 -18.18 -58.56 -13.76
N SER A 388 -17.56 -58.04 -14.80
CA SER A 388 -17.76 -56.68 -15.29
C SER A 388 -18.93 -56.63 -16.27
N LYS A 389 -19.43 -55.42 -16.54
CA LYS A 389 -20.61 -55.18 -17.38
C LYS A 389 -20.37 -54.02 -18.33
N LEU A 390 -20.84 -54.16 -19.56
CA LEU A 390 -20.94 -53.09 -20.55
C LEU A 390 -22.39 -52.91 -20.96
N ASN A 391 -22.92 -51.69 -20.90
CA ASN A 391 -24.25 -51.34 -21.38
C ASN A 391 -24.15 -50.21 -22.41
N ALA A 392 -24.80 -50.38 -23.56
CA ALA A 392 -24.98 -49.31 -24.53
C ALA A 392 -26.26 -49.48 -25.34
N THR A 393 -26.89 -48.36 -25.72
CA THR A 393 -28.14 -48.37 -26.51
C THR A 393 -27.87 -48.32 -28.01
N VAL A 394 -26.79 -47.66 -28.43
CA VAL A 394 -26.37 -47.54 -29.83
C VAL A 394 -24.91 -47.94 -29.94
N LEU A 395 -24.58 -48.74 -30.95
CA LEU A 395 -23.23 -49.22 -31.19
C LEU A 395 -22.94 -49.21 -32.69
N GLU A 396 -22.06 -48.32 -33.10
CA GLU A 396 -21.67 -48.07 -34.49
C GLU A 396 -20.14 -48.19 -34.60
N GLU A 397 -19.67 -49.06 -35.49
CA GLU A 397 -18.26 -49.32 -35.81
C GLU A 397 -17.29 -49.57 -34.63
N SER A 398 -17.82 -49.74 -33.43
CA SER A 398 -17.07 -49.89 -32.20
C SER A 398 -16.60 -51.33 -31.98
N LYS A 399 -15.43 -51.49 -31.35
CA LYS A 399 -14.77 -52.79 -31.16
C LYS A 399 -14.50 -53.08 -29.69
N LEU A 400 -14.82 -54.30 -29.27
CA LEU A 400 -14.44 -54.84 -27.96
C LEU A 400 -13.49 -56.03 -28.15
N ASN A 401 -12.26 -55.92 -27.67
CA ASN A 401 -11.27 -56.98 -27.69
C ASN A 401 -10.96 -57.44 -26.26
N ALA A 402 -11.13 -58.74 -25.99
CA ALA A 402 -10.77 -59.34 -24.72
C ALA A 402 -10.11 -60.71 -24.91
N ARG A 403 -9.02 -61.00 -24.17
CA ARG A 403 -8.33 -62.30 -24.24
C ARG A 403 -9.00 -63.36 -23.38
N GLU A 404 -9.44 -62.98 -22.17
CA GLU A 404 -10.13 -63.85 -21.23
C GLU A 404 -11.42 -63.19 -20.72
N LYS A 405 -12.54 -63.92 -20.74
CA LYS A 405 -13.84 -63.50 -20.21
C LYS A 405 -14.34 -64.50 -19.16
N LYS A 406 -14.51 -64.06 -17.91
CA LYS A 406 -15.02 -64.85 -16.79
C LYS A 406 -16.23 -64.15 -16.17
N GLU A 407 -17.39 -64.81 -16.17
CA GLU A 407 -18.62 -64.27 -15.56
C GLU A 407 -19.02 -62.86 -16.06
N TRP A 408 -18.64 -62.53 -17.30
CA TRP A 408 -18.95 -61.26 -17.95
C TRP A 408 -20.39 -61.25 -18.49
N LYS A 409 -21.09 -60.12 -18.33
CA LYS A 409 -22.40 -59.89 -18.99
C LYS A 409 -22.23 -58.99 -20.21
N ASP A 410 -22.63 -59.51 -21.36
CA ASP A 410 -22.58 -58.79 -22.64
C ASP A 410 -23.54 -57.58 -22.69
N LEU A 411 -23.26 -56.71 -23.66
CA LEU A 411 -24.05 -55.54 -24.05
C LEU A 411 -25.55 -55.82 -23.99
N THR A 412 -26.24 -55.16 -23.08
CA THR A 412 -27.70 -55.07 -23.11
C THR A 412 -28.05 -53.82 -23.91
N VAL A 413 -28.40 -54.02 -25.18
CA VAL A 413 -28.98 -52.98 -26.04
C VAL A 413 -30.46 -52.86 -25.65
N CYS A 414 -30.83 -51.74 -25.04
CA CYS A 414 -32.22 -51.46 -24.64
C CYS A 414 -33.04 -50.92 -25.80
#